data_AF-A0ABD2N1G9-F1
#
_entry.id   AF-A0ABD2N1G9-F1
#
_cell.length_a   1.000
_cell.length_b   1.000
_cell.length_c   1.000
_cell.angle_alpha   90.00
_cell.angle_beta   90.00
_cell.angle_gamma   90.00
#
_symmetry.space_group_name_H-M   'P 1'
#
loop_
_entity.id
_entity.type
_entity.pdbx_description
1 polymer ?
#
loop_
_entity_poly.entity_id
_entity_poly.type
_entity_poly.pdbx_seq_one_letter_code
_entity_poly.pdbx_strand_id
1 'polypeptide(L)'
;MVICICGKNFASDEGLRTHIRRLWCRGPPQDNNTNNCSTCGRDFNTYAGLRQHVRRAHPAVYNHELETRYEEHDRVEKWTDEDYIRMANLEIVYQGRFINQYLLP
;
A
#
# COMPACT_ATOMS: atom_id res chain seq x y z
N MET A 1 -17.61 0.81 -3.68
CA MET A 1 -16.50 1.78 -3.79
C MET A 1 -15.66 1.64 -2.54
N VAL A 2 -14.35 1.44 -2.69
CA VAL A 2 -13.47 1.13 -1.56
C VAL A 2 -12.32 2.12 -1.48
N ILE A 3 -11.92 2.49 -0.26
CA ILE A 3 -11.02 3.61 0.00
C ILE A 3 -9.70 3.06 0.52
N CYS A 4 -8.60 3.45 -0.13
CA CYS A 4 -7.26 3.16 0.36
C CYS A 4 -6.88 4.11 1.49
N ILE A 5 -5.99 3.69 2.40
CA ILE A 5 -5.38 4.55 3.42
C ILE A 5 -4.72 5.82 2.84
N CYS A 6 -4.34 5.81 1.56
CA CYS A 6 -3.85 6.99 0.85
C CYS A 6 -4.95 7.95 0.36
N GLY A 7 -6.21 7.71 0.70
CA GLY A 7 -7.37 8.50 0.30
C GLY A 7 -7.87 8.24 -1.12
N LYS A 8 -7.26 7.32 -1.88
CA LYS A 8 -7.74 6.97 -3.24
C LYS A 8 -8.98 6.07 -3.19
N ASN A 9 -9.97 6.42 -4.00
CA ASN A 9 -11.18 5.64 -4.23
C ASN A 9 -10.98 4.63 -5.37
N PHE A 10 -11.47 3.41 -5.17
CA PHE A 10 -11.46 2.34 -6.16
C PHE A 10 -12.89 1.84 -6.41
N ALA A 11 -13.20 1.56 -7.68
CA ALA A 11 -14.49 1.01 -8.07
C ALA A 11 -14.68 -0.43 -7.58
N SER A 12 -13.59 -1.19 -7.47
CA SER A 12 -13.56 -2.57 -7.03
C SER A 12 -12.40 -2.84 -6.06
N ASP A 13 -12.56 -3.92 -5.31
CA ASP A 13 -11.59 -4.42 -4.36
C ASP A 13 -10.29 -4.94 -5.06
N GLU A 14 -10.41 -5.57 -6.23
CA GLU A 14 -9.27 -5.98 -7.06
C GLU A 14 -8.41 -4.79 -7.55
N GLY A 15 -9.07 -3.65 -7.78
CA GLY A 15 -8.38 -2.40 -8.08
C GLY A 15 -7.47 -1.95 -6.92
N LEU A 16 -7.96 -2.07 -5.68
CA LEU A 16 -7.14 -1.76 -4.51
C LEU A 16 -6.07 -2.83 -4.25
N ARG A 17 -6.36 -4.13 -4.44
CA ARG A 17 -5.31 -5.19 -4.41
C ARG A 17 -4.12 -4.80 -5.26
N THR A 18 -4.40 -4.48 -6.52
CA THR A 18 -3.37 -4.17 -7.51
C THR A 18 -2.60 -2.92 -7.13
N HIS A 19 -3.30 -1.90 -6.61
CA HIS A 19 -2.68 -0.67 -6.11
C HIS A 19 -1.70 -0.93 -4.96
N ILE A 20 -2.07 -1.76 -3.99
CA ILE A 20 -1.20 -2.11 -2.86
C ILE A 20 -0.03 -2.98 -3.33
N ARG A 21 -0.32 -4.07 -4.05
CA ARG A 21 0.69 -5.03 -4.55
C ARG A 21 1.76 -4.38 -5.41
N ARG A 22 1.40 -3.40 -6.26
CA ARG A 22 2.35 -2.70 -7.13
C ARG A 22 3.11 -1.56 -6.43
N LEU A 23 3.03 -1.46 -5.10
CA LEU A 23 3.65 -0.39 -4.31
C LEU A 23 3.18 1.01 -4.76
N TRP A 24 1.93 1.14 -5.21
CA TRP A 24 1.37 2.42 -5.65
C TRP A 24 0.65 3.17 -4.53
N CYS A 25 0.47 2.54 -3.37
CA CYS A 25 0.03 3.20 -2.15
C CYS A 25 1.21 3.95 -1.50
N ARG A 26 0.99 5.21 -1.09
CA ARG A 26 1.95 6.00 -0.30
C ARG A 26 1.72 5.94 1.21
N GLY A 27 0.75 5.15 1.66
CA GLY A 27 0.21 5.30 3.01
C GLY A 27 -0.64 6.57 3.13
N PRO A 28 -0.89 7.05 4.36
CA PRO A 28 -1.71 8.24 4.63
C PRO A 28 -1.24 9.47 3.83
N PRO A 29 -2.14 10.41 3.50
CA PRO A 29 -1.74 11.70 2.94
C PRO A 29 -0.71 12.38 3.85
N GLN A 30 0.43 12.79 3.29
CA GLN A 30 1.48 13.51 4.01
C GLN A 30 1.82 14.80 3.27
N ASP A 31 2.20 15.83 4.02
CA ASP A 31 2.50 17.17 3.50
C ASP A 31 3.80 17.21 2.67
N ASN A 32 4.75 16.30 2.93
CA ASN A 32 6.03 16.19 2.21
C ASN A 32 6.03 15.01 1.22
N ASN A 33 5.22 15.11 0.18
CA ASN A 33 5.08 14.05 -0.80
C ASN A 33 5.90 14.33 -2.07
N THR A 34 7.23 14.37 -1.96
CA THR A 34 8.08 14.49 -3.16
C THR A 34 7.93 13.27 -4.06
N ASN A 35 8.03 13.49 -5.37
CA ASN A 35 7.89 12.47 -6.40
C ASN A 35 9.25 12.22 -7.09
N ASN A 36 10.35 12.29 -6.34
CA ASN A 36 11.69 12.08 -6.88
C ASN A 36 12.15 10.63 -6.70
N CYS A 37 12.94 10.12 -7.65
CA CYS A 37 13.57 8.82 -7.52
C CYS A 37 14.77 8.91 -6.58
N SER A 38 14.79 8.08 -5.53
CA SER A 38 15.93 7.99 -4.61
C SER A 38 17.18 7.40 -5.25
N THR A 39 17.02 6.58 -6.29
CA THR A 39 18.14 5.91 -6.98
C THR A 39 18.86 6.83 -7.97
N CYS A 40 18.13 7.67 -8.71
CA CYS A 40 18.71 8.50 -9.78
C CYS A 40 18.40 10.00 -9.68
N GLY A 41 17.65 10.42 -8.66
CA GLY A 41 17.30 11.82 -8.43
C GLY A 41 16.24 12.41 -9.35
N ARG A 42 15.70 11.65 -10.32
CA ARG A 42 14.74 12.18 -11.30
C ARG A 42 13.38 12.52 -10.67
N ASP A 43 12.85 13.70 -11.00
CA ASP A 43 11.53 14.14 -10.56
C ASP A 43 10.39 13.67 -11.46
N PHE A 44 9.23 13.47 -10.86
CA PHE A 44 8.00 13.08 -11.55
C PHE A 44 6.82 13.94 -11.08
N ASN A 45 5.86 14.20 -11.98
CA ASN A 45 4.65 14.97 -11.61
C ASN A 45 3.65 14.15 -10.77
N THR A 46 3.80 12.82 -10.74
CA THR A 46 2.91 11.92 -10.00
C THR A 46 3.68 10.74 -9.40
N TYR A 47 3.18 10.23 -8.28
CA TYR A 47 3.74 9.02 -7.68
C TYR A 47 3.66 7.80 -8.59
N ALA A 48 2.55 7.63 -9.31
CA ALA A 48 2.39 6.52 -10.24
C ALA A 48 3.47 6.55 -11.33
N GLY A 49 3.81 7.75 -11.83
CA GLY A 49 4.92 7.95 -12.76
C GLY A 49 6.27 7.55 -12.16
N LEU A 50 6.56 7.99 -10.93
CA LEU A 50 7.76 7.58 -10.21
C LEU A 50 7.83 6.05 -10.05
N ARG A 51 6.76 5.41 -9.59
CA ARG A 51 6.72 3.95 -9.38
C ARG A 51 6.88 3.18 -10.68
N GLN A 52 6.27 3.65 -11.77
CA GLN A 52 6.47 3.05 -13.09
C GLN A 52 7.92 3.20 -13.56
N HIS A 53 8.55 4.34 -13.28
CA HIS A 53 9.96 4.56 -13.56
C HIS A 53 10.84 3.60 -12.76
N VAL A 54 10.68 3.49 -11.44
CA VAL A 54 11.48 2.58 -10.60
C VAL A 54 11.31 1.14 -11.09
N ARG A 55 10.09 0.70 -11.42
CA ARG A 55 9.84 -0.63 -11.99
C ARG A 55 10.59 -0.91 -13.30
N ARG A 56 10.75 0.10 -14.17
CA ARG A 56 11.35 -0.07 -15.51
C ARG A 56 12.85 0.21 -15.55
N ALA A 57 13.29 1.23 -14.82
CA ALA A 57 14.68 1.72 -14.82
C ALA A 57 15.51 1.14 -13.67
N HIS A 58 14.87 0.75 -12.56
CA HIS A 58 15.51 0.21 -11.36
C HIS A 58 14.82 -1.08 -10.88
N PRO A 59 14.71 -2.12 -11.72
CA PRO A 59 13.93 -3.32 -11.42
C PRO A 59 14.42 -4.06 -10.17
N ALA A 60 15.72 -4.05 -9.87
CA ALA A 60 16.26 -4.64 -8.65
C ALA A 60 15.75 -3.92 -7.38
N VAL A 61 15.72 -2.58 -7.39
CA VAL A 61 15.17 -1.77 -6.29
C VAL A 61 13.67 -2.04 -6.15
N TYR A 62 12.95 -2.04 -7.27
CA TYR A 62 11.52 -2.35 -7.27
C TYR A 62 11.20 -3.74 -6.71
N ASN A 63 11.97 -4.76 -7.10
CA ASN A 63 11.77 -6.13 -6.64
C ASN A 63 12.15 -6.30 -5.16
N HIS A 64 13.26 -5.70 -4.73
CA HIS A 64 13.66 -5.71 -3.33
C HIS A 64 12.58 -5.10 -2.43
N GLU A 65 12.00 -3.95 -2.82
CA GLU A 65 10.88 -3.35 -2.10
C GLU A 65 9.60 -4.21 -2.09
N LEU A 66 9.42 -5.09 -3.09
CA LEU A 66 8.33 -6.06 -3.07
C LEU A 66 8.63 -7.18 -2.09
N GLU A 67 9.83 -7.76 -2.15
CA GLU A 67 10.28 -8.86 -1.30
C GLU A 67 10.25 -8.47 0.18
N THR A 68 10.77 -7.31 0.56
CA THR A 68 10.76 -6.84 1.96
C THR A 68 9.35 -6.73 2.54
N ARG A 69 8.35 -6.37 1.72
CA ARG A 69 6.95 -6.33 2.16
C ARG A 69 6.37 -7.73 2.36
N TYR A 70 6.70 -8.69 1.51
CA TYR A 70 6.24 -10.07 1.67
C TYR A 70 6.90 -10.73 2.89
N GLU A 71 8.18 -10.44 3.15
CA GLU A 71 8.86 -10.92 4.36
C GLU A 71 8.34 -10.29 5.65
N GLU A 72 7.96 -9.01 5.63
CA GLU A 72 7.27 -8.37 6.76
C GLU A 72 5.89 -9.01 7.04
N HIS A 73 5.21 -9.49 5.99
CA HIS A 73 3.92 -10.16 6.10
C HIS A 73 4.05 -11.60 6.67
N ASP A 74 5.08 -12.35 6.29
CA ASP A 74 5.35 -13.70 6.82
C ASP A 74 5.90 -13.69 8.26
N ARG A 75 6.38 -12.53 8.74
CA ARG A 75 6.81 -12.31 10.15
C ARG A 75 5.69 -11.82 11.07
N VAL A 76 4.45 -11.67 10.59
CA VAL A 76 3.35 -11.22 11.45
C VAL A 76 2.98 -12.34 12.42
N GLU A 77 3.33 -12.12 13.68
CA GLU A 77 2.90 -12.95 14.80
C GLU A 77 1.37 -13.12 14.75
N LYS A 78 0.89 -14.34 15.03
CA LYS A 78 -0.52 -14.69 14.96
C LYS A 78 -1.34 -13.65 15.74
N TRP A 79 -2.34 -13.05 15.11
CA TRP A 79 -3.11 -11.94 15.69
C TRP A 79 -3.68 -12.32 17.05
N THR A 80 -3.62 -11.38 18.00
CA THR A 80 -4.21 -11.57 19.33
C THR A 80 -5.71 -11.30 19.30
N ASP A 81 -6.45 -11.81 20.30
CA ASP A 81 -7.89 -11.57 20.42
C ASP A 81 -8.22 -10.05 20.48
N GLU A 82 -7.33 -9.24 21.06
CA GLU A 82 -7.48 -7.78 21.11
C GLU A 82 -7.36 -7.14 19.72
N ASP A 83 -6.48 -7.66 18.86
CA ASP A 83 -6.32 -7.18 17.48
C ASP A 83 -7.56 -7.48 16.65
N TYR A 84 -8.14 -8.68 16.78
CA TYR A 84 -9.40 -9.03 16.13
C TYR A 84 -10.54 -8.12 16.56
N ILE A 85 -10.65 -7.83 17.86
CA ILE A 85 -11.69 -6.93 18.40
C ILE A 85 -11.47 -5.49 17.88
N ARG A 86 -10.23 -4.99 17.89
CA ARG A 86 -9.91 -3.66 17.35
C ARG A 86 -10.26 -3.56 15.87
N MET A 87 -9.99 -4.61 15.09
CA MET A 87 -10.28 -4.66 13.66
C MET A 87 -11.77 -4.73 13.35
N ALA A 88 -12.53 -5.56 14.09
CA ALA A 88 -13.99 -5.60 13.96
C ALA A 88 -14.63 -4.23 14.27
N ASN A 89 -14.13 -3.51 15.28
CA ASN A 89 -14.60 -2.17 15.60
C ASN A 89 -14.31 -1.16 14.47
N LEU A 90 -13.13 -1.23 13.85
CA LEU A 90 -12.80 -0.39 12.70
C LEU A 90 -13.69 -0.71 11.50
N GLU A 91 -13.99 -1.99 11.23
CA GLU A 91 -14.92 -2.38 10.17
C GLU A 91 -16.33 -1.82 10.39
N ILE A 92 -16.81 -1.80 11.64
CA ILE A 92 -18.09 -1.19 12.00
C ILE A 92 -18.06 0.32 11.77
N VAL A 93 -17.05 1.02 12.29
CA VAL A 93 -16.89 2.48 12.17
C VAL A 93 -16.81 2.92 10.70
N TYR A 94 -16.15 2.12 9.86
CA TYR A 94 -15.97 2.42 8.44
C TYR A 94 -16.92 1.65 7.51
N GLN A 95 -17.99 1.05 8.03
CA GLN A 95 -19.00 0.29 7.25
C GLN A 95 -18.41 -0.75 6.29
N GLY A 96 -17.37 -1.49 6.71
CA GLY A 96 -16.71 -2.51 5.89
C GLY A 96 -15.94 -1.97 4.68
N ARG A 97 -15.65 -0.66 4.63
CA ARG A 97 -14.93 -0.02 3.51
C ARG A 97 -13.41 -0.17 3.58
N PHE A 98 -12.88 -0.84 4.60
CA PHE A 98 -11.46 -1.17 4.68
C PHE A 98 -11.22 -2.54 4.06
N ILE A 99 -10.28 -2.57 3.11
CA ILE A 99 -9.80 -3.76 2.42
C ILE A 99 -8.82 -4.48 3.34
N ASN A 100 -9.33 -5.00 4.44
CA ASN A 100 -8.48 -5.69 5.41
C ASN A 100 -8.21 -7.14 5.03
N GLN A 101 -8.89 -7.72 4.04
CA GLN A 101 -8.53 -9.06 3.58
C GLN A 101 -7.18 -9.11 2.81
N TYR A 102 -6.51 -7.96 2.55
CA TYR A 102 -5.16 -7.90 1.94
C TYR A 102 -4.08 -7.34 2.84
N LEU A 103 -4.41 -7.10 4.10
CA LEU A 103 -3.48 -6.71 5.17
C LEU A 103 -3.49 -7.74 6.32
N LEU A 104 -4.11 -8.89 6.06
CA LEU A 104 -4.16 -10.11 6.87
C LEU A 104 -3.48 -11.24 6.08
N PRO A 105 -2.83 -12.21 6.75
CA PRO A 105 -2.10 -13.34 6.15
C PRO A 105 -2.77 -14.01 4.95
#